data_AF-A0A1B7TG51-F1
#
_entry.id   AF-A0A1B7TG51-F1
#
_cell.length_a   1.000
_cell.length_b   1.000
_cell.length_c   1.000
_cell.angle_alpha   90.00
_cell.angle_beta   90.00
_cell.angle_gamma   90.00
#
_symmetry.space_group_name_H-M   'P 1'
#
loop_
_entity.id
_entity.type
_entity.pdbx_description
1 polymer ?
#
loop_
_entity_poly.entity_id
_entity_poly.type
_entity_poly.pdbx_seq_one_letter_code
_entity_poly.pdbx_strand_id
1 'polypeptide(L)'
;MSKEDEEEIKKESYKYNKNTNKFTKLDPFSDIFKLLSCICALDYIKKEQLDKFFADHYVRSKIMLEIMKLRKQIVSIIKINSNDESLSNINNDSLKTEKPTELQIKLLKQIICSGFVDQVAIRGDVLYPEELQIGNNTSISKIPYVPVLQSKENIESITELFAYIHPGSIINACGQLPPKFLIYNTLLKNQDGTRTRMFPLCDIKSLPLVNIANNTSLISYSKPITNLSVKPKDISISERLCYVIPHFGDNDNDLRVSFDLNPVYVKQKRLDGEWKVVQFINSK
;
A
#
# COMPACT_ATOMS: atom_id res chain seq x y z
N MET A 1 -29.22 25.41 9.16
CA MET A 1 -28.50 24.74 10.25
C MET A 1 -28.34 25.77 11.35
N SER A 2 -28.85 25.49 12.54
CA SER A 2 -28.73 26.40 13.68
C SER A 2 -27.26 26.41 14.16
N LYS A 3 -26.85 27.45 14.90
CA LYS A 3 -25.50 27.47 15.53
C LYS A 3 -25.33 26.33 16.53
N GLU A 4 -26.41 25.90 17.16
CA GLU A 4 -26.42 24.78 18.10
C GLU A 4 -26.15 23.46 17.36
N ASP A 5 -26.76 23.25 16.19
CA ASP A 5 -26.52 22.07 15.34
C ASP A 5 -25.04 21.98 14.92
N GLU A 6 -24.42 23.10 14.57
CA GLU A 6 -23.01 23.16 14.18
C GLU A 6 -22.07 22.77 15.33
N GLU A 7 -22.37 23.22 16.54
CA GLU A 7 -21.61 22.87 17.73
C GLU A 7 -21.75 21.38 18.08
N GLU A 8 -22.95 20.81 17.94
CA GLU A 8 -23.18 19.38 18.14
C GLU A 8 -22.42 18.53 17.14
N ILE A 9 -22.48 18.87 15.84
CA ILE A 9 -21.72 18.18 14.78
C ILE A 9 -20.23 18.23 15.09
N LYS A 10 -19.72 19.37 15.57
CA LYS A 10 -18.31 19.52 15.93
C LYS A 10 -17.92 18.66 17.13
N LYS A 11 -18.79 18.58 18.16
CA LYS A 11 -18.59 17.71 19.33
C LYS A 11 -18.57 16.23 18.93
N GLU A 12 -19.51 15.79 18.11
CA GLU A 12 -19.57 14.41 17.62
C GLU A 12 -18.39 14.08 16.70
N SER A 13 -18.00 14.98 15.79
CA SER A 13 -16.82 14.82 14.94
C SER A 13 -15.53 14.69 15.77
N TYR A 14 -15.42 15.45 16.85
CA TYR A 14 -14.30 15.34 17.78
C TYR A 14 -14.26 13.97 18.47
N LYS A 15 -15.40 13.48 18.97
CA LYS A 15 -15.52 12.14 19.58
C LYS A 15 -15.17 11.04 18.57
N TYR A 16 -15.69 11.13 17.35
CA TYR A 16 -15.41 10.21 16.26
C TYR A 16 -13.90 10.12 15.97
N ASN A 17 -13.25 11.27 15.77
CA ASN A 17 -11.82 11.32 15.47
C ASN A 17 -10.99 10.77 16.65
N LYS A 18 -11.35 11.16 17.88
CA LYS A 18 -10.67 10.67 19.10
C LYS A 18 -10.76 9.14 19.23
N ASN A 19 -11.92 8.56 18.96
CA ASN A 19 -12.12 7.11 19.07
C ASN A 19 -11.50 6.35 17.90
N THR A 20 -11.54 6.90 16.69
CA THR A 20 -10.91 6.30 15.50
C THR A 20 -9.38 6.30 15.61
N ASN A 21 -8.79 7.37 16.15
CA ASN A 21 -7.34 7.49 16.38
C ASN A 21 -6.78 6.44 17.35
N LYS A 22 -7.61 5.76 18.15
CA LYS A 22 -7.15 4.65 18.98
C LYS A 22 -6.64 3.47 18.13
N PHE A 23 -7.16 3.31 16.92
CA PHE A 23 -6.84 2.20 16.01
C PHE A 23 -5.70 2.51 15.04
N THR A 24 -5.16 3.73 15.02
CA THR A 24 -4.13 4.14 14.04
C THR A 24 -2.69 3.94 14.56
N LYS A 25 -2.53 3.27 15.72
CA LYS A 25 -1.24 3.12 16.41
C LYS A 25 -0.26 2.15 15.74
N LEU A 26 -0.72 1.29 14.83
CA LEU A 26 0.16 0.31 14.18
C LEU A 26 1.05 0.95 13.13
N ASP A 27 0.47 1.83 12.30
CA ASP A 27 1.19 2.51 11.23
C ASP A 27 0.42 3.78 10.82
N PRO A 28 1.09 4.94 10.73
CA PRO A 28 0.43 6.22 10.44
C PRO A 28 0.04 6.37 8.95
N PHE A 29 0.56 5.52 8.06
CA PHE A 29 0.39 5.63 6.62
C PHE A 29 -0.53 4.54 6.02
N SER A 30 -1.12 3.69 6.86
CA SER A 30 -1.84 2.49 6.41
C SER A 30 -3.26 2.41 6.98
N ASP A 31 -4.26 2.75 6.16
CA ASP A 31 -5.67 2.59 6.51
C ASP A 31 -6.06 1.13 6.76
N ILE A 32 -5.41 0.18 6.10
CA ILE A 32 -5.66 -1.24 6.32
C ILE A 32 -5.27 -1.70 7.73
N PHE A 33 -4.25 -1.10 8.34
CA PHE A 33 -3.85 -1.44 9.71
C PHE A 33 -4.72 -0.76 10.77
N LYS A 34 -5.40 0.33 10.43
CA LYS A 34 -6.53 0.85 11.22
C LYS A 34 -7.67 -0.17 11.26
N LEU A 35 -8.03 -0.76 10.13
CA LEU A 35 -9.05 -1.81 10.07
C LEU A 35 -8.61 -3.05 10.85
N LEU A 36 -7.37 -3.51 10.68
CA LEU A 36 -6.80 -4.63 11.42
C LEU A 36 -6.92 -4.40 12.93
N SER A 37 -6.52 -3.22 13.41
CA SER A 37 -6.59 -2.88 14.85
C SER A 37 -8.02 -2.90 15.38
N CYS A 38 -8.98 -2.38 14.61
CA CYS A 38 -10.39 -2.36 14.99
C CYS A 38 -10.98 -3.79 15.06
N ILE A 39 -10.65 -4.63 14.08
CA ILE A 39 -11.11 -6.02 14.02
C ILE A 39 -10.48 -6.86 15.14
N CYS A 40 -9.17 -6.73 15.37
CA CYS A 40 -8.50 -7.45 16.45
C CYS A 40 -9.02 -7.02 17.83
N ALA A 41 -9.33 -5.73 18.02
CA ALA A 41 -9.89 -5.24 19.30
C ALA A 41 -11.20 -5.94 19.67
N LEU A 42 -12.06 -6.26 18.69
CA LEU A 42 -13.32 -6.97 18.94
C LEU A 42 -13.13 -8.34 19.59
N ASP A 43 -12.09 -9.07 19.21
CA ASP A 43 -11.85 -10.42 19.73
C ASP A 43 -11.53 -10.42 21.23
N TYR A 44 -11.13 -9.28 21.79
CA TYR A 44 -10.86 -9.10 23.22
C TYR A 44 -12.06 -8.61 24.03
N ILE A 45 -13.14 -8.18 23.37
CA ILE A 45 -14.31 -7.61 24.03
C ILE A 45 -15.31 -8.71 24.38
N LYS A 46 -15.85 -8.67 25.60
CA LYS A 46 -16.87 -9.62 26.04
C LYS A 46 -18.19 -9.35 25.30
N LYS A 47 -18.98 -10.39 25.07
CA LYS A 47 -20.24 -10.30 24.29
C LYS A 47 -21.20 -9.26 24.84
N GLU A 48 -21.29 -9.11 26.17
CA GLU A 48 -22.21 -8.17 26.82
C GLU A 48 -21.81 -6.70 26.59
N GLN A 49 -20.57 -6.44 26.17
CA GLN A 49 -20.03 -5.08 25.96
C GLN A 49 -19.93 -4.70 24.48
N LEU A 50 -20.27 -5.60 23.56
CA LEU A 50 -20.12 -5.38 22.12
C LEU A 50 -20.98 -4.22 21.61
N ASP A 51 -22.25 -4.15 22.02
CA ASP A 51 -23.16 -3.08 21.57
C ASP A 51 -22.67 -1.70 21.98
N LYS A 52 -22.17 -1.59 23.21
CA LYS A 52 -21.54 -0.36 23.70
C LYS A 52 -20.28 -0.03 22.91
N PHE A 53 -19.44 -1.01 22.60
CA PHE A 53 -18.25 -0.79 21.79
C PHE A 53 -18.60 -0.30 20.38
N PHE A 54 -19.61 -0.90 19.72
CA PHE A 54 -20.04 -0.47 18.40
C PHE A 54 -20.55 0.97 18.39
N ALA A 55 -21.32 1.35 19.40
CA ALA A 55 -21.81 2.72 19.57
C ALA A 55 -20.66 3.70 19.84
N ASP A 56 -19.79 3.40 20.81
CA ASP A 56 -18.69 4.29 21.22
C ASP A 56 -17.69 4.52 20.09
N HIS A 57 -17.43 3.52 19.24
CA HIS A 57 -16.44 3.59 18.17
C HIS A 57 -17.02 3.85 16.77
N TYR A 58 -18.33 4.13 16.66
CA TYR A 58 -19.01 4.40 15.38
C TYR A 58 -18.83 3.27 14.35
N VAL A 59 -18.86 2.02 14.82
CA VAL A 59 -18.64 0.83 14.01
C VAL A 59 -19.97 0.17 13.68
N ARG A 60 -20.15 -0.25 12.42
CA ARG A 60 -21.36 -0.94 11.97
C ARG A 60 -21.38 -2.37 12.51
N SER A 61 -22.21 -2.62 13.52
CA SER A 61 -22.32 -3.90 14.23
C SER A 61 -22.55 -5.09 13.28
N LYS A 62 -23.51 -4.99 12.36
CA LYS A 62 -23.82 -6.05 11.39
C LYS A 62 -22.60 -6.48 10.56
N ILE A 63 -21.89 -5.51 10.00
CA ILE A 63 -20.70 -5.76 9.17
C ILE A 63 -19.59 -6.39 10.00
N MET A 64 -19.39 -5.92 11.23
CA MET A 64 -18.37 -6.50 12.10
C MET A 64 -18.64 -7.95 12.48
N LEU A 65 -19.89 -8.27 12.81
CA LEU A 65 -20.27 -9.65 13.12
C LEU A 65 -20.11 -10.56 11.90
N GLU A 66 -20.40 -10.06 10.70
CA GLU A 66 -20.14 -10.77 9.44
C GLU A 66 -18.64 -10.98 9.20
N ILE A 67 -17.79 -9.96 9.43
CA ILE A 67 -16.33 -10.09 9.36
C ILE A 67 -15.82 -11.18 10.31
N MET A 68 -16.31 -11.21 11.55
CA MET A 68 -15.93 -12.24 12.53
C MET A 68 -16.29 -13.66 12.04
N LYS A 69 -17.49 -13.83 11.46
CA LYS A 69 -17.91 -15.12 10.88
C LYS A 69 -17.03 -15.51 9.70
N LEU A 70 -16.77 -14.57 8.79
CA LEU A 70 -15.95 -14.81 7.60
C LEU A 70 -14.52 -15.19 7.97
N ARG A 71 -13.93 -14.54 8.98
CA ARG A 71 -12.59 -14.90 9.50
C ARG A 71 -12.54 -16.35 9.99
N LYS A 72 -13.54 -16.80 10.75
CA LYS A 72 -13.62 -18.20 11.20
C LYS A 72 -13.72 -19.17 10.02
N GLN A 73 -14.50 -18.83 9.01
CA GLN A 73 -14.65 -19.65 7.80
C GLN A 73 -13.32 -19.76 7.05
N ILE A 74 -12.64 -18.64 6.82
CA ILE A 74 -11.33 -18.63 6.15
C ILE A 74 -10.31 -19.47 6.92
N VAL A 75 -10.21 -19.31 8.25
CA VAL A 75 -9.31 -20.12 9.08
C VAL A 75 -9.64 -21.60 8.98
N SER A 76 -10.92 -21.96 8.96
CA SER A 76 -11.35 -23.36 8.83
C SER A 76 -10.97 -23.94 7.47
N ILE A 77 -11.12 -23.16 6.39
CA ILE A 77 -10.70 -23.55 5.03
C ILE A 77 -9.18 -23.75 4.97
N ILE A 78 -8.41 -22.81 5.53
CA ILE A 78 -6.94 -22.90 5.55
C ILE A 78 -6.49 -24.17 6.28
N LYS A 79 -7.09 -24.49 7.42
CA LYS A 79 -6.78 -25.71 8.18
C LYS A 79 -7.04 -27.00 7.41
N ILE A 80 -8.16 -27.06 6.68
CA ILE A 80 -8.53 -28.25 5.90
C ILE A 80 -7.53 -28.47 4.74
N ASN A 81 -7.01 -27.39 4.16
CA ASN A 81 -6.15 -27.45 2.97
C ASN A 81 -4.64 -27.40 3.28
N SER A 82 -4.26 -27.26 4.55
CA SER A 82 -2.85 -27.15 4.95
C SER A 82 -2.42 -28.37 5.73
N ASN A 83 -1.33 -29.01 5.33
CA ASN A 83 -0.73 -30.14 6.04
C ASN A 83 0.13 -29.71 7.25
N ASP A 84 -0.09 -28.52 7.78
CA ASP A 84 0.72 -27.93 8.84
C ASP A 84 0.06 -28.18 10.21
N GLU A 85 0.68 -29.04 11.02
CA GLU A 85 0.21 -29.38 12.37
C GLU A 85 0.16 -28.18 13.32
N SER A 86 0.88 -27.09 13.03
CA SER A 86 0.77 -25.86 13.81
C SER A 86 -0.60 -25.19 13.68
N LEU A 87 -1.28 -25.40 12.54
CA LEU A 87 -2.61 -24.84 12.27
C LEU A 87 -3.73 -25.60 12.97
N SER A 88 -3.57 -26.91 13.24
CA SER A 88 -4.57 -27.67 14.01
C SER A 88 -4.72 -27.16 15.45
N ASN A 89 -3.67 -26.55 16.01
CA ASN A 89 -3.66 -26.00 17.37
C ASN A 89 -4.38 -24.64 17.50
N ILE A 90 -4.74 -23.98 16.40
CA ILE A 90 -5.44 -22.70 16.45
C ILE A 90 -6.86 -22.94 16.99
N ASN A 91 -7.29 -22.20 18.01
CA ASN A 91 -8.66 -22.31 18.50
C ASN A 91 -9.62 -21.57 17.54
N ASN A 92 -10.53 -22.30 16.87
CA ASN A 92 -11.53 -21.70 15.98
C ASN A 92 -12.54 -20.80 16.72
N ASP A 93 -12.72 -21.02 18.02
CA ASP A 93 -13.64 -20.22 18.82
C ASP A 93 -13.06 -18.88 19.23
N SER A 94 -11.73 -18.79 19.36
CA SER A 94 -11.01 -17.58 19.74
C SER A 94 -9.87 -17.28 18.78
N LEU A 95 -10.12 -16.35 17.85
CA LEU A 95 -9.11 -15.84 16.90
C LEU A 95 -8.32 -14.65 17.48
N LYS A 96 -8.10 -14.65 18.80
CA LYS A 96 -7.33 -13.58 19.46
C LYS A 96 -5.88 -13.61 18.96
N THR A 97 -5.38 -12.46 18.55
CA THR A 97 -4.02 -12.30 18.03
C THR A 97 -3.31 -11.18 18.76
N GLU A 98 -2.04 -11.41 19.09
CA GLU A 98 -1.19 -10.37 19.65
C GLU A 98 -0.95 -9.23 18.67
N LYS A 99 -0.47 -8.10 19.21
CA LYS A 99 -0.08 -6.95 18.40
C LYS A 99 1.06 -7.35 17.45
N PRO A 100 0.95 -7.08 16.14
CA PRO A 100 2.03 -7.39 15.22
C PRO A 100 3.28 -6.57 15.53
N THR A 101 4.44 -7.21 15.42
CA THR A 101 5.77 -6.59 15.50
C THR A 101 6.02 -5.70 14.28
N GLU A 102 6.98 -4.78 14.36
CA GLU A 102 7.35 -3.92 13.23
C GLU A 102 7.80 -4.71 11.99
N LEU A 103 8.48 -5.84 12.21
CA LEU A 103 8.87 -6.75 11.13
C LEU A 103 7.64 -7.36 10.46
N GLN A 104 6.68 -7.85 11.25
CA GLN A 104 5.41 -8.38 10.73
C GLN A 104 4.62 -7.32 9.98
N ILE A 105 4.58 -6.07 10.45
CA ILE A 105 3.92 -4.96 9.72
C ILE A 105 4.57 -4.77 8.35
N LYS A 106 5.91 -4.77 8.26
CA LYS A 106 6.62 -4.68 6.98
C LYS A 106 6.34 -5.86 6.05
N LEU A 107 6.20 -7.08 6.60
CA LEU A 107 5.84 -8.27 5.84
C LEU A 107 4.37 -8.26 5.39
N LEU A 108 3.45 -7.77 6.23
CA LEU A 108 2.04 -7.62 5.87
C LEU A 108 1.87 -6.63 4.72
N LYS A 109 2.62 -5.50 4.71
CA LYS A 109 2.65 -4.57 3.56
C LYS A 109 3.09 -5.29 2.26
N GLN A 110 4.05 -6.20 2.35
CA GLN A 110 4.47 -7.00 1.20
C GLN A 110 3.39 -8.01 0.75
N ILE A 111 2.71 -8.67 1.69
CA ILE A 111 1.59 -9.55 1.37
C ILE A 111 0.47 -8.77 0.67
N ILE A 112 0.12 -7.58 1.17
CA ILE A 112 -0.87 -6.70 0.55
C ILE A 112 -0.41 -6.31 -0.86
N CYS A 113 0.84 -5.88 -1.01
CA CYS A 113 1.42 -5.52 -2.29
C CYS A 113 1.38 -6.68 -3.30
N SER A 114 1.50 -7.94 -2.86
CA SER A 114 1.41 -9.10 -3.75
C SER A 114 0.01 -9.29 -4.37
N GLY A 115 -1.05 -8.89 -3.66
CA GLY A 115 -2.43 -8.93 -4.16
C GLY A 115 -2.85 -7.69 -4.96
N PHE A 116 -2.08 -6.62 -4.86
CA PHE A 116 -2.40 -5.29 -5.42
C PHE A 116 -1.20 -4.68 -6.15
N VAL A 117 -0.37 -5.52 -6.78
CA VAL A 117 0.90 -5.10 -7.41
C VAL A 117 0.65 -4.15 -8.58
N ASP A 118 -0.46 -4.29 -9.29
CA ASP A 118 -0.93 -3.40 -10.36
C ASP A 118 -1.60 -2.12 -9.84
N GLN A 119 -1.89 -2.03 -8.53
CA GLN A 119 -2.58 -0.91 -7.89
C GLN A 119 -1.64 -0.10 -7.00
N VAL A 120 -0.56 0.36 -7.60
CA VAL A 120 0.46 1.21 -6.95
C VAL A 120 0.45 2.58 -7.59
N ALA A 121 0.47 3.63 -6.78
CA ALA A 121 0.58 5.01 -7.24
C ALA A 121 1.87 5.66 -6.71
N ILE A 122 2.55 6.40 -7.58
CA ILE A 122 3.72 7.22 -7.22
C ILE A 122 3.28 8.66 -6.94
N ARG A 123 3.91 9.31 -5.98
CA ARG A 123 3.67 10.73 -5.69
C ARG A 123 4.07 11.62 -6.87
N GLY A 124 3.21 12.55 -7.26
CA GLY A 124 3.35 13.30 -8.52
C GLY A 124 4.62 14.15 -8.62
N ASP A 125 5.09 14.76 -7.53
CA ASP A 125 6.35 15.52 -7.46
C ASP A 125 7.59 14.66 -7.71
N VAL A 126 7.50 13.36 -7.45
CA VAL A 126 8.62 12.43 -7.69
C VAL A 126 8.68 12.05 -9.17
N LEU A 127 7.51 11.93 -9.83
CA LEU A 127 7.43 11.55 -11.23
C LEU A 127 7.62 12.75 -12.17
N TYR A 128 7.03 13.90 -11.83
CA TYR A 128 7.05 15.13 -12.63
C TYR A 128 7.63 16.30 -11.81
N PRO A 129 8.91 16.27 -11.43
CA PRO A 129 9.51 17.27 -10.55
C PRO A 129 9.58 18.69 -11.15
N GLU A 130 9.62 18.79 -12.48
CA GLU A 130 9.66 20.08 -13.20
C GLU A 130 8.29 20.77 -13.21
N GLU A 131 7.20 19.99 -13.18
CA GLU A 131 5.82 20.48 -13.27
C GLU A 131 5.16 20.62 -11.90
N LEU A 132 5.57 19.80 -10.92
CA LEU A 132 4.96 19.72 -9.59
C LEU A 132 5.96 20.01 -8.49
N GLN A 133 5.74 21.12 -7.77
CA GLN A 133 6.44 21.43 -6.53
C GLN A 133 5.47 21.43 -5.36
N ILE A 134 5.69 20.53 -4.39
CA ILE A 134 4.89 20.47 -3.17
C ILE A 134 5.47 21.44 -2.15
N GLY A 135 4.78 22.55 -1.92
CA GLY A 135 5.11 23.46 -0.82
C GLY A 135 4.92 22.81 0.55
N ASN A 136 5.70 23.24 1.56
CA ASN A 136 5.68 22.70 2.93
C ASN A 136 4.29 22.75 3.61
N ASN A 137 3.43 23.69 3.20
CA ASN A 137 2.08 23.88 3.77
C ASN A 137 0.96 23.26 2.92
N THR A 138 1.30 22.47 1.89
CA THR A 138 0.31 21.82 1.03
C THR A 138 -0.46 20.78 1.83
N SER A 139 -1.79 20.87 1.83
CA SER A 139 -2.62 19.83 2.46
C SER A 139 -2.39 18.48 1.78
N ILE A 140 -2.20 17.43 2.59
CA ILE A 140 -1.97 16.06 2.13
C ILE A 140 -3.04 15.60 1.13
N SER A 141 -4.29 16.00 1.35
CA SER A 141 -5.43 15.67 0.48
C SER A 141 -5.39 16.29 -0.93
N LYS A 142 -4.47 17.25 -1.15
CA LYS A 142 -4.24 17.95 -2.42
C LYS A 142 -2.95 17.50 -3.10
N ILE A 143 -2.15 16.65 -2.47
CA ILE A 143 -0.93 16.12 -3.07
C ILE A 143 -1.34 15.10 -4.15
N PRO A 144 -0.95 15.31 -5.43
CA PRO A 144 -1.29 14.39 -6.50
C PRO A 144 -0.45 13.11 -6.42
N TYR A 145 -1.08 12.00 -6.77
CA TYR A 145 -0.45 10.71 -7.04
C TYR A 145 -0.81 10.27 -8.45
N VAL A 146 0.05 9.46 -9.06
CA VAL A 146 -0.12 8.96 -10.42
C VAL A 146 -0.14 7.43 -10.33
N PRO A 147 -1.30 6.80 -10.55
CA PRO A 147 -1.43 5.35 -10.63
C PRO A 147 -0.58 4.77 -11.76
N VAL A 148 0.11 3.66 -11.49
CA VAL A 148 0.81 2.88 -12.51
C VAL A 148 -0.20 2.33 -13.53
N LEU A 149 0.24 2.09 -14.76
CA LEU A 149 -0.55 1.54 -15.88
C LEU A 149 -1.72 2.42 -16.36
N GLN A 150 -1.93 3.61 -15.78
CA GLN A 150 -2.94 4.54 -16.28
C GLN A 150 -2.60 4.94 -17.72
N SER A 151 -3.59 4.90 -18.62
CA SER A 151 -3.39 5.30 -20.01
C SER A 151 -3.00 6.77 -20.10
N LYS A 152 -1.97 7.06 -20.90
CA LYS A 152 -1.56 8.40 -21.32
C LYS A 152 -2.15 8.80 -22.67
N GLU A 153 -2.93 7.93 -23.30
CA GLU A 153 -3.54 8.19 -24.60
C GLU A 153 -4.57 9.31 -24.50
N ASN A 154 -4.53 10.25 -25.45
CA ASN A 154 -5.47 11.37 -25.58
C ASN A 154 -5.55 12.29 -24.35
N ILE A 155 -4.46 12.39 -23.58
CA ILE A 155 -4.38 13.31 -22.45
C ILE A 155 -3.95 14.70 -22.94
N GLU A 156 -4.73 15.73 -22.59
CA GLU A 156 -4.37 17.12 -22.88
C GLU A 156 -3.42 17.69 -21.81
N SER A 157 -3.55 17.22 -20.57
CA SER A 157 -2.74 17.67 -19.43
C SER A 157 -2.43 16.54 -18.45
N ILE A 158 -1.20 16.49 -17.90
CA ILE A 158 -0.79 15.50 -16.90
C ILE A 158 -1.72 15.48 -15.67
N THR A 159 -2.46 16.57 -15.41
CA THR A 159 -3.42 16.65 -14.31
C THR A 159 -4.56 15.63 -14.40
N GLU A 160 -4.85 15.12 -15.60
CA GLU A 160 -5.84 14.06 -15.82
C GLU A 160 -5.37 12.70 -15.27
N LEU A 161 -4.06 12.52 -15.12
CA LEU A 161 -3.47 11.34 -14.50
C LEU A 161 -3.53 11.39 -12.96
N PHE A 162 -3.91 12.53 -12.37
CA PHE A 162 -3.79 12.71 -10.94
C PHE A 162 -4.95 12.05 -10.17
N ALA A 163 -4.57 11.19 -9.23
CA ALA A 163 -5.39 10.70 -8.15
C ALA A 163 -4.98 11.36 -6.83
N TYR A 164 -5.95 11.64 -5.97
CA TYR A 164 -5.72 12.30 -4.69
C TYR A 164 -6.16 11.41 -3.54
N ILE A 165 -5.44 11.44 -2.43
CA ILE A 165 -5.81 10.68 -1.22
C ILE A 165 -7.24 11.06 -0.80
N HIS A 166 -8.06 10.06 -0.52
CA HIS A 166 -9.42 10.26 -0.03
C HIS A 166 -9.40 11.00 1.33
N PRO A 167 -10.26 12.01 1.57
CA PRO A 167 -10.24 12.80 2.80
C PRO A 167 -10.39 11.98 4.10
N GLY A 168 -11.10 10.85 4.04
CA GLY A 168 -11.27 9.93 5.18
C GLY A 168 -10.07 9.04 5.50
N SER A 169 -8.98 9.14 4.74
CA SER A 169 -7.76 8.38 5.00
C SER A 169 -6.99 8.91 6.21
N ILE A 170 -6.38 8.02 7.01
CA ILE A 170 -5.52 8.42 8.13
C ILE A 170 -4.28 9.20 7.70
N ILE A 171 -3.85 9.02 6.44
CA ILE A 171 -2.64 9.66 5.91
C ILE A 171 -2.77 11.18 5.99
N ASN A 172 -4.00 11.72 5.86
CA ASN A 172 -4.25 13.16 5.95
C ASN A 172 -3.93 13.76 7.33
N ALA A 173 -3.93 12.94 8.39
CA ALA A 173 -3.66 13.37 9.75
C ALA A 173 -2.20 13.15 10.18
N CYS A 174 -1.33 12.61 9.31
CA CYS A 174 0.04 12.25 9.67
C CYS A 174 0.94 13.47 9.95
N GLY A 175 0.60 14.66 9.43
CA GLY A 175 1.37 15.89 9.63
C GLY A 175 2.77 15.89 8.98
N GLN A 176 3.08 14.87 8.18
CA GLN A 176 4.33 14.71 7.45
C GLN A 176 4.03 14.52 5.96
N LEU A 177 5.05 14.72 5.12
CA LEU A 177 4.95 14.47 3.70
C LEU A 177 4.59 12.98 3.48
N PRO A 178 3.54 12.66 2.69
CA PRO A 178 3.07 11.30 2.56
C PRO A 178 4.07 10.44 1.75
N PRO A 179 4.01 9.10 1.88
CA PRO A 179 4.98 8.18 1.29
C PRO A 179 5.09 8.28 -0.24
N LYS A 180 6.26 7.96 -0.79
CA LYS A 180 6.49 8.06 -2.25
C LYS A 180 5.60 7.12 -3.06
N PHE A 181 5.36 5.91 -2.55
CA PHE A 181 4.53 4.89 -3.19
C PHE A 181 3.41 4.49 -2.25
N LEU A 182 2.18 4.48 -2.77
CA LEU A 182 0.99 4.03 -2.06
C LEU A 182 0.33 2.92 -2.84
N ILE A 183 -0.01 1.84 -2.14
CA ILE A 183 -0.90 0.80 -2.64
C ILE A 183 -2.32 1.26 -2.37
N TYR A 184 -3.20 1.13 -3.35
CA TYR A 184 -4.60 1.49 -3.19
C TYR A 184 -5.52 0.31 -3.49
N ASN A 185 -6.76 0.40 -3.01
CA ASN A 185 -7.81 -0.59 -3.29
C ASN A 185 -8.72 -0.16 -4.42
N THR A 186 -9.03 1.14 -4.50
CA THR A 186 -10.00 1.65 -5.47
C THR A 186 -9.73 3.12 -5.78
N LEU A 187 -9.96 3.48 -7.03
CA LEU A 187 -10.04 4.86 -7.51
C LEU A 187 -11.50 5.19 -7.80
N LEU A 188 -12.01 6.26 -7.19
CA LEU A 188 -13.36 6.76 -7.45
C LEU A 188 -13.28 8.17 -8.02
N LYS A 189 -13.89 8.38 -9.19
CA LYS A 189 -14.06 9.71 -9.76
C LYS A 189 -15.24 10.39 -9.05
N ASN A 190 -15.06 11.65 -8.63
CA ASN A 190 -16.14 12.43 -8.06
C ASN A 190 -17.29 12.61 -9.08
N GLN A 191 -18.50 12.93 -8.60
CA GLN A 191 -19.68 13.13 -9.44
C GLN A 191 -19.47 14.18 -10.53
N ASP A 192 -18.74 15.25 -10.20
CA ASP A 192 -18.43 16.33 -11.16
C ASP A 192 -17.35 15.92 -12.18
N GLY A 193 -16.77 14.72 -12.08
CA GLY A 193 -15.72 14.25 -12.97
C GLY A 193 -14.35 14.93 -12.78
N THR A 194 -14.24 15.92 -11.89
CA THR A 194 -13.05 16.78 -11.81
C THR A 194 -11.87 16.18 -11.03
N ARG A 195 -12.13 15.22 -10.14
CA ARG A 195 -11.09 14.66 -9.26
C ARG A 195 -11.28 13.17 -9.07
N THR A 196 -10.17 12.44 -9.18
CA THR A 196 -10.08 11.03 -8.82
C THR A 196 -9.61 10.92 -7.37
N ARG A 197 -10.37 10.21 -6.54
CA ARG A 197 -10.06 9.93 -5.14
C ARG A 197 -9.58 8.50 -4.98
N MET A 198 -8.40 8.37 -4.40
CA MET A 198 -7.75 7.10 -4.10
C MET A 198 -8.05 6.67 -2.68
N PHE A 199 -8.46 5.42 -2.50
CA PHE A 199 -8.59 4.76 -1.20
C PHE A 199 -7.31 3.96 -0.92
N PRO A 200 -6.34 4.53 -0.18
CA PRO A 200 -5.07 3.87 0.07
C PRO A 200 -5.24 2.70 1.04
N LEU A 201 -4.40 1.68 0.88
CA LEU A 201 -4.29 0.55 1.81
C LEU A 201 -3.10 0.77 2.75
N CYS A 202 -1.89 0.87 2.18
CA CYS A 202 -0.63 1.08 2.88
C CYS A 202 0.44 1.61 1.91
N ASP A 203 1.55 2.10 2.46
CA ASP A 203 2.75 2.43 1.69
C ASP A 203 3.60 1.21 1.37
N ILE A 204 4.46 1.35 0.36
CA ILE A 204 5.47 0.36 0.02
C ILE A 204 6.79 1.04 -0.29
N LYS A 205 7.91 0.39 0.07
CA LYS A 205 9.25 0.87 -0.27
C LYS A 205 9.66 0.32 -1.64
N SER A 206 10.60 1.00 -2.29
CA SER A 206 11.12 0.60 -3.60
C SER A 206 11.63 -0.84 -3.64
N LEU A 207 12.54 -1.26 -2.75
CA LEU A 207 13.10 -2.62 -2.81
C LEU A 207 12.05 -3.74 -2.59
N PRO A 208 11.14 -3.66 -1.58
CA PRO A 208 10.03 -4.60 -1.48
C PRO A 208 9.12 -4.65 -2.72
N LEU A 209 8.84 -3.50 -3.34
CA LEU A 209 8.06 -3.44 -4.57
C LEU A 209 8.77 -4.16 -5.73
N VAL A 210 10.08 -3.94 -5.89
CA VAL A 210 10.93 -4.64 -6.87
C VAL A 210 10.85 -6.15 -6.65
N ASN A 211 11.03 -6.61 -5.41
CA ASN A 211 11.03 -8.04 -5.09
C ASN A 211 9.70 -8.72 -5.46
N ILE A 212 8.58 -8.04 -5.25
CA ILE A 212 7.25 -8.57 -5.54
C ILE A 212 6.97 -8.53 -7.05
N ALA A 213 7.31 -7.43 -7.71
CA ALA A 213 7.10 -7.25 -9.14
C ALA A 213 8.06 -8.09 -10.00
N ASN A 214 9.20 -8.56 -9.48
CA ASN A 214 10.16 -9.36 -10.23
C ASN A 214 9.58 -10.66 -10.83
N ASN A 215 8.52 -11.19 -10.23
CA ASN A 215 7.85 -12.40 -10.72
C ASN A 215 6.66 -12.08 -11.63
N THR A 216 6.48 -10.82 -12.03
CA THR A 216 5.38 -10.37 -12.90
C THR A 216 5.95 -9.68 -14.14
N SER A 217 5.08 -9.40 -15.12
CA SER A 217 5.44 -8.62 -16.30
C SER A 217 5.49 -7.11 -16.06
N LEU A 218 5.31 -6.67 -14.80
CA LEU A 218 5.23 -5.25 -14.43
C LEU A 218 6.60 -4.62 -14.16
N ILE A 219 7.70 -5.35 -14.38
CA ILE A 219 9.04 -4.80 -14.14
C ILE A 219 10.01 -5.21 -15.23
N SER A 220 10.80 -4.24 -15.67
CA SER A 220 11.97 -4.45 -16.51
C SER A 220 13.20 -3.82 -15.86
N TYR A 221 14.38 -4.09 -16.44
CA TYR A 221 15.64 -3.62 -15.88
C TYR A 221 16.44 -2.90 -16.94
N SER A 222 17.01 -1.76 -16.55
CA SER A 222 17.93 -1.02 -17.41
C SER A 222 19.23 -1.79 -17.64
N LYS A 223 20.03 -1.28 -18.58
CA LYS A 223 21.42 -1.73 -18.75
C LYS A 223 22.22 -1.45 -17.46
N PRO A 224 23.30 -2.22 -17.20
CA PRO A 224 24.16 -2.00 -16.05
C PRO A 224 24.61 -0.54 -15.92
N ILE A 225 24.44 0.03 -14.72
CA ILE A 225 24.86 1.39 -14.45
C ILE A 225 26.39 1.42 -14.36
N THR A 226 27.03 2.16 -15.27
CA THR A 226 28.50 2.25 -15.35
C THR A 226 29.10 3.37 -14.49
N ASN A 227 28.27 4.36 -14.13
CA ASN A 227 28.72 5.60 -13.48
C ASN A 227 28.70 5.51 -11.94
N LEU A 228 28.40 4.35 -11.38
CA LEU A 228 28.48 4.11 -9.95
C LEU A 228 29.91 3.70 -9.54
N SER A 229 30.23 3.94 -8.27
CA SER A 229 31.50 3.52 -7.66
C SER A 229 31.77 2.02 -7.77
N VAL A 230 30.70 1.21 -7.87
CA VAL A 230 30.78 -0.23 -8.11
C VAL A 230 30.54 -0.53 -9.58
N LYS A 231 31.62 -0.85 -10.30
CA LYS A 231 31.54 -1.30 -11.69
C LYS A 231 30.91 -2.69 -11.80
N PRO A 232 30.27 -3.02 -12.94
CA PRO A 232 29.84 -4.38 -13.24
C PRO A 232 30.99 -5.37 -13.10
N LYS A 233 30.74 -6.50 -12.43
CA LYS A 233 31.69 -7.59 -12.26
C LYS A 233 31.18 -8.82 -12.99
N ASP A 234 31.84 -9.18 -14.08
CA ASP A 234 31.56 -10.42 -14.80
C ASP A 234 32.14 -11.59 -13.99
N ILE A 235 31.28 -12.54 -13.63
CA ILE A 235 31.69 -13.79 -12.98
C ILE A 235 32.05 -14.82 -14.06
N SER A 236 31.30 -14.82 -15.16
CA SER A 236 31.52 -15.66 -16.34
C SER A 236 30.93 -14.98 -17.58
N ILE A 237 31.11 -15.59 -18.75
CA ILE A 237 30.52 -15.13 -20.02
C ILE A 237 28.99 -15.02 -19.93
N SER A 238 28.36 -15.86 -19.10
CA SER A 238 26.90 -15.94 -18.93
C SER A 238 26.41 -15.37 -17.61
N GLU A 239 27.27 -14.90 -16.70
CA GLU A 239 26.86 -14.43 -15.37
C GLU A 239 27.60 -13.15 -14.96
N ARG A 240 26.87 -12.15 -14.49
CA ARG A 240 27.44 -10.89 -14.03
C ARG A 240 26.74 -10.34 -12.79
N LEU A 241 27.46 -9.52 -12.04
CA LEU A 241 26.93 -8.72 -10.94
C LEU A 241 26.96 -7.25 -11.33
N CYS A 242 25.82 -6.57 -11.25
CA CYS A 242 25.76 -5.16 -11.60
C CYS A 242 24.64 -4.44 -10.86
N TYR A 243 24.75 -3.12 -10.80
CA TYR A 243 23.61 -2.27 -10.46
C TYR A 243 22.74 -2.04 -11.68
N VAL A 244 21.43 -2.12 -11.51
CA VAL A 244 20.43 -1.83 -12.54
C VAL A 244 19.34 -0.94 -11.94
N ILE A 245 18.66 -0.18 -12.80
CA ILE A 245 17.46 0.58 -12.44
C ILE A 245 16.26 -0.28 -12.82
N PRO A 246 15.43 -0.71 -11.86
CA PRO A 246 14.17 -1.35 -12.17
C PRO A 246 13.17 -0.33 -12.67
N HIS A 247 12.56 -0.60 -13.81
CA HIS A 247 11.47 0.19 -14.38
C HIS A 247 10.16 -0.53 -14.10
N PHE A 248 9.21 0.13 -13.45
CA PHE A 248 7.97 -0.47 -12.97
C PHE A 248 6.74 0.08 -13.71
N GLY A 249 5.92 -0.81 -14.24
CA GLY A 249 4.74 -0.50 -15.05
C GLY A 249 4.76 -1.20 -16.39
N ASP A 250 4.26 -0.52 -17.43
CA ASP A 250 4.29 -1.02 -18.80
C ASP A 250 5.70 -0.82 -19.39
N ASN A 251 6.34 -1.93 -19.78
CA ASN A 251 7.73 -1.93 -20.24
C ASN A 251 7.85 -1.84 -21.76
N ASP A 252 6.79 -2.21 -22.48
CA ASP A 252 6.81 -2.33 -23.94
C ASP A 252 6.23 -1.09 -24.62
N ASN A 253 5.42 -0.31 -23.88
CA ASN A 253 4.67 0.79 -24.46
C ASN A 253 4.61 2.01 -23.53
N ASP A 254 5.07 3.17 -24.03
CA ASP A 254 5.07 4.44 -23.28
C ASP A 254 3.66 5.07 -23.17
N LEU A 255 2.65 4.43 -23.79
CA LEU A 255 1.25 4.83 -23.71
C LEU A 255 0.64 4.65 -22.33
N ARG A 256 1.33 4.05 -21.36
CA ARG A 256 0.88 3.90 -19.98
C ARG A 256 1.87 4.47 -18.99
N VAL A 257 1.38 4.85 -17.82
CA VAL A 257 2.22 5.32 -16.73
C VAL A 257 3.12 4.18 -16.23
N SER A 258 4.42 4.45 -16.23
CA SER A 258 5.48 3.64 -15.66
C SER A 258 6.52 4.57 -15.03
N PHE A 259 7.31 4.06 -14.10
CA PHE A 259 8.31 4.85 -13.38
C PHE A 259 9.48 4.02 -12.86
N ASP A 260 10.62 4.69 -12.70
CA ASP A 260 11.83 4.07 -12.18
C ASP A 260 11.79 3.90 -10.66
N LEU A 261 12.35 2.79 -10.22
CA LEU A 261 12.59 2.48 -8.82
C LEU A 261 14.05 2.73 -8.46
N ASN A 262 14.38 2.68 -7.16
CA ASN A 262 15.76 2.88 -6.72
C ASN A 262 16.69 1.80 -7.33
N PRO A 263 17.95 2.15 -7.67
CA PRO A 263 18.91 1.18 -8.16
C PRO A 263 19.09 0.00 -7.20
N VAL A 264 19.17 -1.21 -7.77
CA VAL A 264 19.34 -2.45 -7.04
C VAL A 264 20.57 -3.20 -7.53
N TYR A 265 21.26 -3.87 -6.61
CA TYR A 265 22.39 -4.73 -6.95
C TYR A 265 21.89 -6.14 -7.23
N VAL A 266 22.18 -6.66 -8.43
CA VAL A 266 21.61 -7.91 -8.92
C VAL A 266 22.67 -8.83 -9.49
N LYS A 267 22.39 -10.14 -9.41
CA LYS A 267 23.02 -11.16 -10.24
C LYS A 267 22.16 -11.38 -11.47
N GLN A 268 22.74 -11.17 -12.64
CA GLN A 268 22.10 -11.47 -13.92
C GLN A 268 22.73 -12.70 -14.55
N LYS A 269 21.90 -13.52 -15.20
CA LYS A 269 22.33 -14.66 -16.01
C LYS A 269 21.79 -14.51 -17.42
N ARG A 270 22.61 -14.87 -18.40
CA ARG A 270 22.19 -14.89 -19.80
C ARG A 270 21.40 -16.17 -20.07
N LEU A 271 20.10 -16.02 -20.35
CA LEU A 271 19.17 -17.10 -20.68
C LEU A 271 18.56 -16.76 -22.06
N ASP A 272 18.63 -17.69 -23.01
CA ASP A 272 18.11 -17.52 -24.37
C ASP A 272 18.60 -16.25 -25.10
N GLY A 273 19.83 -15.84 -24.81
CA GLY A 273 20.45 -14.66 -25.40
C GLY A 273 20.24 -13.36 -24.62
N GLU A 274 19.30 -13.32 -23.68
CA GLU A 274 18.93 -12.14 -22.88
C GLU A 274 19.42 -12.20 -21.43
N TRP A 275 19.70 -11.05 -20.82
CA TRP A 275 20.10 -10.96 -19.42
C TRP A 275 18.87 -10.93 -18.51
N LYS A 276 18.67 -11.99 -17.72
CA LYS A 276 17.59 -12.06 -16.73
C LYS A 276 18.14 -11.91 -15.32
N VAL A 277 17.43 -11.18 -14.47
CA VAL A 277 17.77 -11.04 -13.04
C VAL A 277 17.41 -12.35 -12.34
N VAL A 278 18.41 -12.99 -11.74
CA VAL A 278 18.25 -14.27 -11.02
C VAL A 278 18.15 -14.05 -9.52
N GLN A 279 18.87 -13.06 -9.00
CA GLN A 279 18.94 -12.82 -7.56
C GLN A 279 19.21 -11.35 -7.24
N PHE A 280 18.50 -10.81 -6.26
CA PHE A 280 18.84 -9.53 -5.62
C PHE A 280 19.91 -9.76 -4.56
N ILE A 281 20.98 -8.96 -4.61
CA ILE A 281 22.07 -9.01 -3.65
C ILE A 281 21.87 -7.84 -2.69
N ASN A 282 21.60 -8.14 -1.43
CA ASN A 282 21.61 -7.11 -0.41
C ASN A 282 23.04 -6.58 -0.25
N SER A 283 23.24 -5.27 -0.44
CA SER A 283 24.46 -4.61 -0.01
C SER A 283 24.56 -4.79 1.51
N LYS A 284 25.55 -5.55 1.98
CA LYS A 284 25.91 -5.59 3.39
C LYS A 284 26.50 -4.25 3.82
#